data_AF-A0A1G8UFE4-F1
#
_entry.id   AF-A0A1G8UFE4-F1
#
_cell.length_a   1.000
_cell.length_b   1.000
_cell.length_c   1.000
_cell.angle_alpha   90.00
_cell.angle_beta   90.00
_cell.angle_gamma   90.00
#
_symmetry.space_group_name_H-M   'P 1'
#
loop_
_entity.id
_entity.type
_entity.pdbx_description
1 polymer ?
#
loop_
_entity_poly.entity_id
_entity_poly.type
_entity_poly.pdbx_seq_one_letter_code
_entity_poly.pdbx_strand_id
1 'polypeptide(L)'
;MLSYRHSFHAGNHADVLKHTVQALILESLKRKDKPFVVHDTHSGAGRYDLQSEHSEKTGEYVDGIARIWGLDCPKSMHPYLKAVKALNPNGELRYYPGSPLLTKSLTREHERLVLTELHPTDFPRLRQEFRGDRRAKLYQEDGYARLKASLPPKERRGVVLIDPPYELKNEYKDLVKGIKEAVQRWASGTYAIWYPVVRRQEITTLERALARTGIRNILQIEMNVDADNMDYGMTGSGMIVINPPWTLEQQMRELLPWLTPKLAQTELASHRVHWIVPE
;
A
#
# COMPACT_ATOMS: atom_id res chain seq x y z
N MET A 1 -8.77 -21.31 3.28
CA MET A 1 -9.77 -20.51 4.03
C MET A 1 -9.16 -19.12 4.09
N LEU A 2 -9.89 -18.07 3.69
CA LEU A 2 -9.39 -16.69 3.80
C LEU A 2 -9.62 -16.27 5.25
N SER A 3 -8.58 -16.33 6.08
CA SER A 3 -8.69 -16.03 7.52
C SER A 3 -8.29 -14.59 7.83
N TYR A 4 -7.42 -14.00 7.02
CA TYR A 4 -6.89 -12.67 7.25
C TYR A 4 -8.00 -11.63 7.14
N ARG A 5 -8.07 -10.74 8.15
CA ARG A 5 -8.92 -9.56 8.12
C ARG A 5 -8.07 -8.35 8.45
N HIS A 6 -7.99 -7.43 7.51
CA HIS A 6 -7.17 -6.23 7.66
C HIS A 6 -7.64 -5.33 8.82
N SER A 7 -8.88 -5.46 9.30
CA SER A 7 -9.40 -4.73 10.46
C SER A 7 -8.59 -4.93 11.75
N PHE A 8 -7.86 -6.03 11.89
CA PHE A 8 -6.98 -6.26 13.05
C PHE A 8 -5.70 -5.42 12.99
N HIS A 9 -5.32 -4.91 11.82
CA HIS A 9 -4.01 -4.25 11.61
C HIS A 9 -4.15 -2.82 11.06
N ALA A 10 -5.39 -2.39 10.82
CA ALA A 10 -5.69 -1.12 10.17
C ALA A 10 -5.06 0.05 10.92
N GLY A 11 -4.28 0.86 10.20
CA GLY A 11 -3.63 2.04 10.74
C GLY A 11 -2.34 1.78 11.53
N ASN A 12 -1.80 0.57 11.53
CA ASN A 12 -0.49 0.27 12.11
C ASN A 12 0.66 0.97 11.34
N HIS A 13 1.89 0.75 11.79
CA HIS A 13 3.08 1.34 11.16
C HIS A 13 3.26 0.94 9.67
N ALA A 14 2.85 -0.27 9.29
CA ALA A 14 2.96 -0.77 7.92
C ALA A 14 1.98 -0.05 6.99
N ASP A 15 0.75 0.14 7.45
CA ASP A 15 -0.27 0.94 6.78
C ASP A 15 0.17 2.39 6.61
N VAL A 16 0.78 2.99 7.63
CA VAL A 16 1.32 4.35 7.53
C VAL A 16 2.37 4.46 6.41
N LEU A 17 3.32 3.52 6.33
CA LEU A 17 4.32 3.52 5.25
C LEU A 17 3.67 3.32 3.88
N LYS A 18 2.84 2.28 3.74
CA LYS A 18 2.14 1.90 2.50
C LYS A 18 1.32 3.06 1.95
N HIS A 19 0.46 3.64 2.78
CA HIS A 19 -0.46 4.70 2.37
C HIS A 19 0.26 6.03 2.12
N THR A 20 1.38 6.29 2.79
CA THR A 20 2.26 7.42 2.45
C THR A 20 2.84 7.28 1.05
N VAL A 21 3.44 6.13 0.74
CA VAL A 21 4.02 5.86 -0.58
C VAL A 21 2.94 5.91 -1.67
N GLN A 22 1.78 5.30 -1.43
CA GLN A 22 0.63 5.38 -2.32
C GLN A 22 0.22 6.83 -2.59
N ALA A 23 0.06 7.65 -1.54
CA ALA A 23 -0.35 9.03 -1.68
C ALA A 23 0.65 9.85 -2.51
N LEU A 24 1.95 9.67 -2.27
CA LEU A 24 3.01 10.33 -3.03
C LEU A 24 3.00 9.93 -4.51
N ILE A 25 2.77 8.66 -4.82
CA ILE A 25 2.65 8.18 -6.20
C ILE A 25 1.44 8.82 -6.90
N LEU A 26 0.27 8.85 -6.23
CA LEU A 26 -0.95 9.44 -6.78
C LEU A 26 -0.78 10.94 -7.04
N GLU A 27 -0.18 11.69 -6.11
CA GLU A 27 0.11 13.11 -6.30
C GLU A 27 1.07 13.36 -7.47
N SER A 28 2.07 12.50 -7.66
CA SER A 28 2.98 12.62 -8.80
C SER A 28 2.28 12.35 -10.14
N LEU A 29 1.41 11.35 -10.20
CA LEU A 29 0.63 11.04 -11.41
C LEU A 29 -0.33 12.18 -11.80
N LYS A 30 -0.87 12.91 -10.82
CA LYS A 30 -1.77 14.06 -11.02
C LYS A 30 -1.10 15.28 -11.63
N ARG A 31 0.24 15.40 -11.58
CA ARG A 31 0.98 16.52 -12.17
C ARG A 31 0.78 16.65 -13.68
N LYS A 32 0.41 15.56 -14.36
CA LYS A 32 0.03 15.60 -15.78
C LYS A 32 -1.48 15.69 -15.91
N ASP A 33 -1.95 16.60 -16.73
CA ASP A 33 -3.36 16.75 -17.10
C ASP A 33 -3.77 15.72 -18.16
N LYS A 34 -3.59 14.44 -17.80
CA LYS A 34 -4.10 13.28 -18.52
C LYS A 34 -4.67 12.30 -17.50
N PRO A 35 -5.72 11.55 -17.82
CA PRO A 35 -6.25 10.52 -16.94
C PRO A 35 -5.20 9.44 -16.68
N PHE A 36 -5.37 8.74 -15.56
CA PHE A 36 -4.64 7.53 -15.22
C PHE A 36 -5.58 6.54 -14.52
N VAL A 37 -5.21 5.26 -14.52
CA VAL A 37 -5.93 4.21 -13.79
C VAL A 37 -5.22 3.89 -12.46
N VAL A 38 -5.99 3.57 -11.44
CA VAL A 38 -5.49 2.93 -10.22
C VAL A 38 -6.05 1.51 -10.18
N HIS A 39 -5.17 0.53 -10.21
CA HIS A 39 -5.51 -0.87 -9.93
C HIS A 39 -5.15 -1.16 -8.49
N ASP A 40 -6.12 -1.61 -7.71
CA ASP A 40 -5.92 -2.10 -6.35
C ASP A 40 -6.32 -3.59 -6.34
N THR A 41 -5.32 -4.47 -6.21
CA THR A 41 -5.51 -5.92 -6.39
C THR A 41 -6.08 -6.62 -5.16
N HIS A 42 -5.94 -6.01 -3.99
CA HIS A 42 -6.30 -6.55 -2.67
C HIS A 42 -6.88 -5.40 -1.83
N SER A 43 -8.07 -4.95 -2.22
CA SER A 43 -8.64 -3.67 -1.77
C SER A 43 -9.17 -3.66 -0.33
N GLY A 44 -9.38 -4.84 0.27
CA GLY A 44 -9.99 -4.96 1.59
C GLY A 44 -11.38 -4.34 1.64
N ALA A 45 -11.79 -3.91 2.84
CA ALA A 45 -13.12 -3.37 3.09
C ALA A 45 -13.27 -1.88 2.68
N GLY A 46 -12.19 -1.20 2.30
CA GLY A 46 -12.16 0.24 2.01
C GLY A 46 -12.00 1.13 3.25
N ARG A 47 -12.75 0.86 4.33
CA ARG A 47 -12.69 1.58 5.61
C ARG A 47 -12.67 0.62 6.80
N TYR A 48 -12.02 1.03 7.87
CA TYR A 48 -11.95 0.28 9.13
C TYR A 48 -12.36 1.16 10.32
N ASP A 49 -13.16 0.62 11.23
CA ASP A 49 -13.50 1.27 12.51
C ASP A 49 -12.47 0.81 13.56
N LEU A 50 -11.65 1.76 14.03
CA LEU A 50 -10.55 1.55 14.98
C LEU A 50 -11.05 1.28 16.41
N GLN A 51 -12.34 1.49 16.66
CA GLN A 51 -13.03 1.12 17.91
C GLN A 51 -13.85 -0.17 17.73
N SER A 52 -13.65 -0.92 16.65
CA SER A 52 -14.27 -2.24 16.49
C SER A 52 -13.60 -3.29 17.38
N GLU A 53 -14.35 -4.34 17.73
CA GLU A 53 -13.83 -5.48 18.52
C GLU A 53 -12.57 -6.10 17.89
N HIS A 54 -12.46 -6.10 16.56
CA HIS A 54 -11.24 -6.58 15.87
C HIS A 54 -10.04 -5.67 16.13
N SER A 55 -10.22 -4.36 16.02
CA SER A 55 -9.14 -3.39 16.24
C SER A 55 -8.75 -3.29 17.71
N GLU A 56 -9.71 -3.44 18.64
CA GLU A 56 -9.43 -3.45 20.08
C GLU A 56 -8.65 -4.68 20.54
N LYS A 57 -8.74 -5.81 19.82
CA LYS A 57 -7.97 -7.03 20.14
C LYS A 57 -6.46 -6.86 20.00
N THR A 58 -6.00 -5.99 19.10
CA THR A 58 -4.58 -5.79 18.80
C THR A 58 -4.11 -4.38 19.12
N GLY A 59 -4.95 -3.37 18.91
CA GLY A 59 -4.66 -1.96 19.19
C GLY A 59 -3.54 -1.36 18.32
N GLU A 60 -3.12 -2.02 17.23
CA GLU A 60 -1.89 -1.64 16.51
C GLU A 60 -1.90 -0.21 15.94
N TYR A 61 -3.08 0.39 15.71
CA TYR A 61 -3.19 1.76 15.24
C TYR A 61 -2.65 2.79 16.24
N VAL A 62 -2.63 2.44 17.53
CA VAL A 62 -2.08 3.27 18.63
C VAL A 62 -0.59 3.53 18.40
N ASP A 63 0.13 2.52 17.92
CA ASP A 63 1.56 2.61 17.59
C ASP A 63 1.82 3.01 16.12
N GLY A 64 0.76 3.22 15.36
CA GLY A 64 0.81 3.68 13.97
C GLY A 64 0.27 5.09 13.81
N ILE A 65 -0.86 5.20 13.13
CA ILE A 65 -1.47 6.48 12.73
C ILE A 65 -1.79 7.38 13.93
N ALA A 66 -2.17 6.83 15.09
CA ALA A 66 -2.48 7.63 16.27
C ALA A 66 -1.29 8.48 16.75
N ARG A 67 -0.04 8.01 16.55
CA ARG A 67 1.17 8.74 16.93
C ARG A 67 1.44 9.98 16.09
N ILE A 68 0.92 10.04 14.86
CA ILE A 68 1.32 11.05 13.87
C ILE A 68 0.17 11.93 13.36
N TRP A 69 -1.09 11.48 13.43
CA TRP A 69 -2.19 12.16 12.74
C TRP A 69 -2.49 13.58 13.28
N GLY A 70 -2.22 13.82 14.56
CA GLY A 70 -2.39 15.11 15.25
C GLY A 70 -1.15 16.00 15.25
N LEU A 71 -0.01 15.54 14.71
CA LEU A 71 1.24 16.30 14.70
C LEU A 71 1.33 17.27 13.51
N ASP A 72 2.25 18.22 13.61
CA ASP A 72 2.75 18.95 12.45
C ASP A 72 3.76 18.06 11.69
N CYS A 73 3.29 17.47 10.60
CA CYS A 73 4.04 16.48 9.82
C CYS A 73 4.69 17.13 8.60
N PRO A 74 5.81 16.56 8.09
CA PRO A 74 6.39 16.97 6.81
C PRO A 74 5.36 17.01 5.68
N LYS A 75 5.53 17.94 4.73
CA LYS A 75 4.57 18.17 3.63
C LYS A 75 4.28 16.93 2.78
N SER A 76 5.23 16.01 2.68
CA SER A 76 5.07 14.71 2.00
C SER A 76 3.96 13.84 2.61
N MET A 77 3.65 14.00 3.90
CA MET A 77 2.57 13.28 4.58
C MET A 77 1.20 13.93 4.41
N HIS A 78 1.13 15.21 4.00
CA HIS A 78 -0.11 15.98 4.00
C HIS A 78 -1.22 15.35 3.14
N PRO A 79 -0.97 14.83 1.92
CA PRO A 79 -2.02 14.21 1.12
C PRO A 79 -2.66 13.01 1.84
N TYR A 80 -1.85 12.14 2.45
CA TYR A 80 -2.32 10.99 3.22
C TYR A 80 -3.09 11.43 4.47
N LEU A 81 -2.51 12.30 5.30
CA LEU A 81 -3.15 12.75 6.54
C LEU A 81 -4.42 13.55 6.30
N LYS A 82 -4.52 14.28 5.18
CA LYS A 82 -5.76 14.96 4.79
C LYS A 82 -6.90 13.96 4.55
N ALA A 83 -6.63 12.82 3.91
CA ALA A 83 -7.63 11.77 3.71
C ALA A 83 -8.06 11.13 5.05
N VAL A 84 -7.11 10.88 5.96
CA VAL A 84 -7.41 10.38 7.32
C VAL A 84 -8.28 11.38 8.09
N LYS A 85 -7.92 12.68 8.08
CA LYS A 85 -8.69 13.74 8.76
C LYS A 85 -10.07 13.95 8.16
N ALA A 86 -10.21 13.86 6.83
CA ALA A 86 -11.50 13.97 6.16
C ALA A 86 -12.50 12.88 6.58
N LEU A 87 -12.00 11.72 7.01
CA LEU A 87 -12.83 10.63 7.51
C LEU A 87 -13.21 10.78 8.99
N ASN A 88 -12.60 11.73 9.70
CA ASN A 88 -12.73 11.98 11.14
C ASN A 88 -12.98 13.47 11.43
N PRO A 89 -14.08 14.06 10.95
CA PRO A 89 -14.32 15.51 11.00
C PRO A 89 -14.54 16.07 12.41
N ASN A 90 -14.87 15.22 13.38
CA ASN A 90 -15.08 15.58 14.78
C ASN A 90 -13.78 15.72 15.58
N GLY A 91 -12.62 15.47 14.97
CA GLY A 91 -11.32 15.53 15.67
C GLY A 91 -11.04 14.32 16.55
N GLU A 92 -11.80 13.23 16.42
CA GLU A 92 -11.55 11.96 17.09
C GLU A 92 -11.16 10.90 16.05
N LEU A 93 -10.05 10.21 16.29
CA LEU A 93 -9.59 9.15 15.39
C LEU A 93 -10.41 7.88 15.61
N ARG A 94 -11.46 7.71 14.81
CA ARG A 94 -12.34 6.53 14.85
C ARG A 94 -12.20 5.68 13.60
N TYR A 95 -12.10 6.29 12.43
CA TYR A 95 -12.09 5.57 11.17
C TYR A 95 -10.76 5.69 10.45
N TYR A 96 -10.28 4.57 9.91
CA TYR A 96 -9.08 4.52 9.10
C TYR A 96 -9.42 4.26 7.62
N PRO A 97 -8.95 5.10 6.67
CA PRO A 97 -9.11 4.83 5.25
C PRO A 97 -8.10 3.77 4.80
N GLY A 98 -8.59 2.66 4.24
CA GLY A 98 -7.74 1.75 3.47
C GLY A 98 -7.32 2.35 2.12
N SER A 99 -6.46 1.63 1.39
CA SER A 99 -5.96 2.04 0.08
C SER A 99 -7.05 2.46 -0.93
N PRO A 100 -8.27 1.87 -0.96
CA PRO A 100 -9.29 2.31 -1.90
C PRO A 100 -9.85 3.70 -1.55
N LEU A 101 -10.17 3.95 -0.27
CA LEU A 101 -10.71 5.25 0.13
C LEU A 101 -9.65 6.35 0.06
N LEU A 102 -8.39 6.03 0.35
CA LEU A 102 -7.28 6.95 0.10
C LEU A 102 -7.19 7.31 -1.38
N THR A 103 -7.26 6.31 -2.26
CA THR A 103 -7.31 6.53 -3.71
C THR A 103 -8.50 7.40 -4.11
N LYS A 104 -9.69 7.10 -3.60
CA LYS A 104 -10.93 7.84 -3.86
C LYS A 104 -10.80 9.32 -3.50
N SER A 105 -10.14 9.61 -2.38
CA SER A 105 -9.93 10.97 -1.86
C SER A 105 -8.85 11.74 -2.63
N LEU A 106 -7.85 11.06 -3.19
CA LEU A 106 -6.70 11.73 -3.83
C LEU A 106 -6.85 11.87 -5.34
N THR A 107 -7.65 11.03 -6.00
CA THR A 107 -7.88 11.07 -7.45
C THR A 107 -8.93 12.11 -7.87
N ARG A 108 -8.82 12.63 -9.09
CA ARG A 108 -9.77 13.61 -9.68
C ARG A 108 -10.98 12.86 -10.24
N GLU A 109 -11.90 13.60 -10.86
CA GLU A 109 -13.17 13.05 -11.33
C GLU A 109 -13.05 12.13 -12.56
N HIS A 110 -11.95 12.23 -13.30
CA HIS A 110 -11.75 11.54 -14.58
C HIS A 110 -10.76 10.37 -14.53
N GLU A 111 -10.15 10.08 -13.37
CA GLU A 111 -9.41 8.85 -13.14
C GLU A 111 -10.34 7.65 -13.09
N ARG A 112 -9.78 6.48 -13.41
CA ARG A 112 -10.48 5.20 -13.32
C ARG A 112 -9.92 4.38 -12.17
N LEU A 113 -10.79 3.81 -11.34
CA LEU A 113 -10.40 2.95 -10.23
C LEU A 113 -10.85 1.51 -10.54
N VAL A 114 -9.95 0.55 -10.40
CA VAL A 114 -10.25 -0.88 -10.53
C VAL A 114 -9.86 -1.54 -9.23
N LEU A 115 -10.86 -1.95 -8.45
CA LEU A 115 -10.70 -2.43 -7.09
C LEU A 115 -11.12 -3.90 -7.03
N THR A 116 -10.28 -4.75 -6.46
CA THR A 116 -10.50 -6.20 -6.43
C THR A 116 -10.40 -6.69 -4.98
N GLU A 117 -11.39 -7.45 -4.53
CA GLU A 117 -11.38 -8.03 -3.19
C GLU A 117 -12.06 -9.41 -3.23
N LEU A 118 -11.36 -10.44 -2.76
CA LEU A 118 -11.83 -11.82 -2.83
C LEU A 118 -12.72 -12.20 -1.63
N HIS A 119 -12.47 -11.61 -0.46
CA HIS A 119 -13.11 -11.96 0.80
C HIS A 119 -14.60 -11.63 0.80
N PRO A 120 -15.50 -12.61 1.01
CA PRO A 120 -16.95 -12.45 0.84
C PRO A 120 -17.59 -11.48 1.83
N THR A 121 -16.95 -11.22 2.97
CA THR A 121 -17.43 -10.25 3.98
C THR A 121 -16.93 -8.83 3.72
N ASP A 122 -15.76 -8.67 3.10
CA ASP A 122 -15.15 -7.34 2.91
C ASP A 122 -15.57 -6.74 1.56
N PHE A 123 -15.76 -7.54 0.52
CA PHE A 123 -16.25 -7.06 -0.77
C PHE A 123 -17.59 -6.29 -0.70
N PRO A 124 -18.63 -6.75 0.04
CA PRO A 124 -19.85 -5.97 0.20
C PRO A 124 -19.64 -4.61 0.87
N ARG A 125 -18.69 -4.51 1.84
CA ARG A 125 -18.33 -3.27 2.52
C ARG A 125 -17.62 -2.32 1.55
N LEU A 126 -16.65 -2.83 0.80
CA LEU A 126 -15.99 -2.09 -0.27
C LEU A 126 -17.00 -1.53 -1.28
N ARG A 127 -17.97 -2.36 -1.70
CA ARG A 127 -19.04 -1.94 -2.61
C ARG A 127 -19.90 -0.82 -2.06
N GLN A 128 -20.15 -0.80 -0.76
CA GLN A 128 -20.89 0.27 -0.12
C GLN A 128 -20.12 1.60 -0.14
N GLU A 129 -18.80 1.57 0.10
CA GLU A 129 -17.94 2.76 0.08
C GLU A 129 -17.86 3.45 -1.29
N PHE A 130 -18.06 2.70 -2.38
CA PHE A 130 -18.03 3.21 -3.76
C PHE A 130 -19.39 3.32 -4.43
N ARG A 131 -20.49 3.18 -3.66
CA ARG A 131 -21.84 3.32 -4.22
C ARG A 131 -22.02 4.68 -4.88
N GLY A 132 -22.35 4.68 -6.18
CA GLY A 132 -22.56 5.89 -6.98
C GLY A 132 -21.30 6.52 -7.58
N ASP A 133 -20.10 6.04 -7.23
CA ASP A 133 -18.85 6.54 -7.81
C ASP A 133 -18.60 5.87 -9.18
N ARG A 134 -18.93 6.59 -10.26
CA ARG A 134 -18.80 6.08 -11.64
C ARG A 134 -17.34 5.83 -12.07
N ARG A 135 -16.36 6.33 -11.31
CA ARG A 135 -14.93 6.10 -11.57
C ARG A 135 -14.53 4.67 -11.26
N ALA A 136 -15.22 4.03 -10.31
CA ALA A 136 -14.80 2.76 -9.72
C ALA A 136 -15.49 1.55 -10.36
N LYS A 137 -14.69 0.54 -10.71
CA LYS A 137 -15.13 -0.81 -11.08
C LYS A 137 -14.63 -1.79 -10.03
N LEU A 138 -15.57 -2.50 -9.40
CA LEU A 138 -15.28 -3.43 -8.31
C LEU A 138 -15.47 -4.87 -8.78
N TYR A 139 -14.55 -5.75 -8.39
CA TYR A 139 -14.56 -7.16 -8.77
C TYR A 139 -14.35 -8.05 -7.54
N GLN A 140 -15.18 -9.08 -7.40
CA GLN A 140 -15.04 -10.08 -6.34
C GLN A 140 -14.40 -11.35 -6.88
N GLU A 141 -13.08 -11.33 -7.05
CA GLU A 141 -12.30 -12.43 -7.62
C GLU A 141 -10.82 -12.29 -7.26
N ASP A 142 -9.98 -13.14 -7.84
CA ASP A 142 -8.52 -13.08 -7.67
C ASP A 142 -7.91 -11.81 -8.27
N GLY A 143 -7.11 -11.11 -7.46
CA GLY A 143 -6.48 -9.84 -7.82
C GLY A 143 -5.51 -9.94 -9.00
N TYR A 144 -4.72 -11.02 -9.07
CA TYR A 144 -3.75 -11.23 -10.15
C TYR A 144 -4.45 -11.58 -11.48
N ALA A 145 -5.51 -12.39 -11.43
CA ALA A 145 -6.35 -12.70 -12.58
C ALA A 145 -7.01 -11.43 -13.14
N ARG A 146 -7.61 -10.60 -12.27
CA ARG A 146 -8.19 -9.31 -12.67
C ARG A 146 -7.15 -8.37 -13.24
N LEU A 147 -5.96 -8.30 -12.65
CA LEU A 147 -4.86 -7.48 -13.14
C LEU A 147 -4.47 -7.89 -14.56
N LYS A 148 -4.25 -9.19 -14.80
CA LYS A 148 -3.93 -9.74 -16.13
C LYS A 148 -4.99 -9.40 -17.18
N ALA A 149 -6.27 -9.47 -16.81
CA ALA A 149 -7.39 -9.15 -17.69
C ALA A 149 -7.55 -7.64 -17.96
N SER A 150 -6.97 -6.79 -17.11
CA SER A 150 -7.13 -5.33 -17.18
C SER A 150 -5.96 -4.60 -17.83
N LEU A 151 -4.85 -5.30 -18.11
CA LEU A 151 -3.64 -4.72 -18.67
C LEU A 151 -3.46 -5.04 -20.16
N PRO A 152 -2.95 -4.10 -20.97
CA PRO A 152 -2.62 -2.71 -20.60
C PRO A 152 -3.88 -1.84 -20.47
N PRO A 153 -3.85 -0.79 -19.62
CA PRO A 153 -4.99 0.10 -19.48
C PRO A 153 -5.13 1.05 -20.67
N LYS A 154 -6.36 1.44 -21.00
CA LYS A 154 -6.65 2.39 -22.09
C LYS A 154 -5.96 3.75 -21.88
N GLU A 155 -5.76 4.16 -20.62
CA GLU A 155 -5.11 5.41 -20.25
C GLU A 155 -3.60 5.39 -20.52
N ARG A 156 -3.00 4.19 -20.64
CA ARG A 156 -1.54 3.95 -20.74
C ARG A 156 -0.72 4.63 -19.62
N ARG A 157 -1.40 4.99 -18.52
CA ARG A 157 -0.87 5.68 -17.34
C ARG A 157 -1.61 5.18 -16.11
N GLY A 158 -0.89 5.06 -14.99
CA GLY A 158 -1.50 4.60 -13.75
C GLY A 158 -0.53 3.93 -12.80
N VAL A 159 -1.10 3.44 -11.72
CA VAL A 159 -0.42 2.68 -10.69
C VAL A 159 -1.18 1.39 -10.42
N VAL A 160 -0.44 0.31 -10.17
CA VAL A 160 -0.96 -0.94 -9.64
C VAL A 160 -0.48 -1.08 -8.20
N LEU A 161 -1.40 -1.19 -7.26
CA LEU A 161 -1.17 -1.49 -5.85
C LEU A 161 -1.34 -3.00 -5.64
N ILE A 162 -0.30 -3.63 -5.11
CA ILE A 162 -0.26 -5.06 -4.81
C ILE A 162 0.02 -5.24 -3.32
N ASP A 163 -1.00 -5.66 -2.58
CA ASP A 163 -1.00 -5.73 -1.12
C ASP A 163 -1.65 -7.03 -0.62
N PRO A 164 -1.10 -8.21 -0.98
CA PRO A 164 -1.65 -9.48 -0.55
C PRO A 164 -1.43 -9.68 0.96
N PRO A 165 -2.23 -10.55 1.62
CA PRO A 165 -2.12 -10.79 3.05
C PRO A 165 -0.92 -11.67 3.46
N TYR A 166 -0.28 -12.38 2.53
CA TYR A 166 0.85 -13.30 2.80
C TYR A 166 0.50 -14.48 3.75
N GLU A 167 -0.75 -14.97 3.72
CA GLU A 167 -1.19 -16.16 4.47
C GLU A 167 -0.75 -17.50 3.84
N LEU A 168 -0.55 -17.54 2.53
CA LEU A 168 -0.31 -18.76 1.77
C LEU A 168 1.18 -18.95 1.46
N LYS A 169 1.64 -20.19 1.59
CA LYS A 169 3.04 -20.59 1.40
C LYS A 169 3.67 -20.14 0.08
N ASN A 170 2.89 -19.97 -0.98
CA ASN A 170 3.39 -19.63 -2.32
C ASN A 170 3.16 -18.16 -2.72
N GLU A 171 2.60 -17.30 -1.85
CA GLU A 171 2.24 -15.93 -2.24
C GLU A 171 3.42 -15.10 -2.74
N TYR A 172 4.62 -15.24 -2.16
CA TYR A 172 5.81 -14.58 -2.70
C TYR A 172 6.17 -15.02 -4.12
N LYS A 173 5.96 -16.30 -4.47
CA LYS A 173 6.22 -16.81 -5.83
C LYS A 173 5.14 -16.32 -6.80
N ASP A 174 3.89 -16.35 -6.38
CA ASP A 174 2.74 -15.89 -7.17
C ASP A 174 2.84 -14.38 -7.43
N LEU A 175 3.30 -13.61 -6.44
CA LEU A 175 3.62 -12.20 -6.56
C LEU A 175 4.65 -11.93 -7.66
N VAL A 176 5.81 -12.59 -7.62
CA VAL A 176 6.87 -12.39 -8.63
C VAL A 176 6.37 -12.77 -10.02
N LYS A 177 5.61 -13.85 -10.15
CA LYS A 177 5.00 -14.27 -11.42
C LYS A 177 3.99 -13.22 -11.92
N GLY A 178 3.10 -12.76 -11.05
CA GLY A 178 2.09 -11.75 -11.37
C GLY A 178 2.71 -10.43 -11.82
N ILE A 179 3.73 -9.95 -11.12
CA ILE A 179 4.49 -8.74 -11.48
C ILE A 179 5.14 -8.92 -12.86
N LYS A 180 5.80 -10.06 -13.10
CA LYS A 180 6.46 -10.32 -14.39
C LYS A 180 5.45 -10.29 -15.55
N GLU A 181 4.31 -10.97 -15.40
CA GLU A 181 3.26 -10.98 -16.43
C GLU A 181 2.66 -9.58 -16.65
N ALA A 182 2.47 -8.81 -15.57
CA ALA A 182 1.93 -7.46 -15.63
C ALA A 182 2.87 -6.47 -16.33
N VAL A 183 4.15 -6.45 -15.95
CA VAL A 183 5.18 -5.59 -16.57
C VAL A 183 5.40 -5.95 -18.04
N GLN A 184 5.34 -7.24 -18.40
CA GLN A 184 5.40 -7.66 -19.81
C GLN A 184 4.24 -7.09 -20.65
N ARG A 185 3.06 -6.91 -20.06
CA ARG A 185 1.88 -6.33 -20.74
C ARG A 185 1.91 -4.81 -20.77
N TRP A 186 2.43 -4.21 -19.71
CA TRP A 186 2.47 -2.77 -19.54
C TRP A 186 3.74 -2.31 -18.83
N ALA A 187 4.82 -2.21 -19.60
CA ALA A 187 6.16 -1.93 -19.08
C ALA A 187 6.30 -0.52 -18.47
N SER A 188 5.44 0.44 -18.85
CA SER A 188 5.51 1.83 -18.38
C SER A 188 4.63 2.13 -17.16
N GLY A 189 3.90 1.14 -16.63
CA GLY A 189 3.11 1.29 -15.42
C GLY A 189 3.99 1.43 -14.18
N THR A 190 3.51 2.17 -13.17
CA THR A 190 4.09 2.12 -11.82
C THR A 190 3.46 0.96 -11.07
N TYR A 191 4.26 0.09 -10.47
CA TYR A 191 3.78 -1.03 -9.65
C TYR A 191 4.30 -0.84 -8.24
N ALA A 192 3.42 -0.64 -7.27
CA ALA A 192 3.76 -0.48 -5.87
C ALA A 192 3.29 -1.70 -5.08
N ILE A 193 4.25 -2.41 -4.50
CA ILE A 193 4.08 -3.72 -3.89
C ILE A 193 4.43 -3.61 -2.41
N TRP A 194 3.46 -3.84 -1.54
CA TRP A 194 3.71 -3.94 -0.11
C TRP A 194 4.25 -5.34 0.24
N TYR A 195 5.10 -5.44 1.26
CA TYR A 195 5.52 -6.72 1.84
C TYR A 195 5.81 -6.58 3.35
N PRO A 196 5.54 -7.62 4.16
CA PRO A 196 5.87 -7.66 5.58
C PRO A 196 7.28 -8.19 5.82
N VAL A 197 7.99 -7.66 6.82
CA VAL A 197 9.25 -8.23 7.32
C VAL A 197 8.91 -9.09 8.54
N VAL A 198 8.57 -10.36 8.29
CA VAL A 198 8.44 -11.40 9.33
C VAL A 198 9.72 -12.24 9.40
N ARG A 199 10.28 -12.58 8.24
CA ARG A 199 11.57 -13.28 8.13
C ARG A 199 12.42 -12.58 7.08
N ARG A 200 13.55 -12.00 7.48
CA ARG A 200 14.49 -11.31 6.58
C ARG A 200 14.91 -12.15 5.36
N GLN A 201 15.03 -13.46 5.54
CA GLN A 201 15.41 -14.39 4.47
C GLN A 201 14.36 -14.48 3.35
N GLU A 202 13.07 -14.31 3.66
CA GLU A 202 12.01 -14.30 2.65
C GLU A 202 12.10 -13.04 1.77
N ILE A 203 12.37 -11.90 2.40
CA ILE A 203 12.52 -10.61 1.70
C ILE A 203 13.79 -10.60 0.85
N THR A 204 14.89 -11.11 1.39
CA THR A 204 16.13 -11.30 0.61
C THR A 204 15.91 -12.21 -0.61
N THR A 205 15.07 -13.26 -0.46
CA THR A 205 14.69 -14.13 -1.59
C THR A 205 13.82 -13.40 -2.60
N LEU A 206 12.86 -12.59 -2.14
CA LEU A 206 11.99 -11.77 -2.98
C LEU A 206 12.79 -10.76 -3.82
N GLU A 207 13.71 -10.02 -3.20
CA GLU A 207 14.60 -9.06 -3.88
C GLU A 207 15.39 -9.73 -5.01
N ARG A 208 16.03 -10.88 -4.72
CA ARG A 208 16.77 -11.66 -5.73
C ARG A 208 15.86 -12.19 -6.83
N ALA A 209 14.66 -12.64 -6.49
CA ALA A 209 13.71 -13.16 -7.46
C ALA A 209 13.24 -12.06 -8.42
N LEU A 210 12.95 -10.86 -7.90
CA LEU A 210 12.61 -9.69 -8.70
C LEU A 210 13.76 -9.26 -9.60
N ALA A 211 15.00 -9.18 -9.09
CA ALA A 211 16.17 -8.85 -9.90
C ALA A 211 16.37 -9.83 -11.08
N ARG A 212 16.11 -11.13 -10.85
CA ARG A 212 16.20 -12.19 -11.88
C ARG A 212 15.10 -12.13 -12.95
N THR A 213 14.06 -11.31 -12.76
CA THR A 213 13.01 -11.15 -13.79
C THR A 213 13.50 -10.39 -15.03
N GLY A 214 14.59 -9.61 -14.90
CA GLY A 214 15.08 -8.68 -15.92
C GLY A 214 14.37 -7.32 -15.93
N ILE A 215 13.42 -7.09 -15.01
CA ILE A 215 12.77 -5.79 -14.82
C ILE A 215 13.79 -4.79 -14.24
N ARG A 216 13.79 -3.58 -14.78
CA ARG A 216 14.65 -2.46 -14.37
C ARG A 216 13.89 -1.47 -13.50
N ASN A 217 14.59 -0.48 -12.94
CA ASN A 217 13.98 0.66 -12.25
C ASN A 217 13.08 0.23 -11.06
N ILE A 218 13.66 -0.58 -10.16
CA ILE A 218 13.01 -1.16 -8.98
C ILE A 218 13.59 -0.51 -7.72
N LEU A 219 12.80 0.37 -7.11
CA LEU A 219 13.12 1.03 -5.83
C LEU A 219 12.51 0.24 -4.67
N GLN A 220 13.25 0.10 -3.58
CA GLN A 220 12.76 -0.46 -2.32
C GLN A 220 12.83 0.59 -1.22
N ILE A 221 11.71 0.73 -0.53
CA ILE A 221 11.51 1.58 0.64
C ILE A 221 11.09 0.65 1.77
N GLU A 222 11.85 0.58 2.86
CA GLU A 222 11.54 -0.30 4.00
C GLU A 222 11.68 0.49 5.30
N MET A 223 10.80 0.21 6.26
CA MET A 223 10.84 0.75 7.61
C MET A 223 10.54 -0.38 8.60
N ASN A 224 11.47 -0.60 9.52
CA ASN A 224 11.38 -1.57 10.59
C ASN A 224 11.20 -0.81 11.92
N VAL A 225 10.21 -1.20 12.70
CA VAL A 225 9.90 -0.60 14.01
C VAL A 225 10.68 -1.27 15.14
N ASP A 226 11.31 -2.41 14.84
CA ASP A 226 12.25 -3.15 15.67
C ASP A 226 13.34 -3.80 14.79
N ALA A 227 14.39 -4.36 15.39
CA ALA A 227 15.37 -5.18 14.70
C ALA A 227 14.75 -6.46 14.13
N ASP A 228 15.35 -6.99 13.06
CA ASP A 228 15.04 -8.35 12.59
C ASP A 228 15.30 -9.35 13.72
N ASN A 229 14.32 -10.19 14.02
CA ASN A 229 14.44 -11.25 15.00
C ASN A 229 13.79 -12.55 14.49
N MET A 230 13.88 -13.61 15.29
CA MET A 230 13.29 -14.92 14.98
C MET A 230 11.97 -15.15 15.73
N ASP A 231 11.49 -14.14 16.45
CA ASP A 231 10.28 -14.22 17.24
C ASP A 231 9.04 -14.16 16.34
N TYR A 232 7.88 -14.45 16.93
CA TYR A 232 6.63 -14.36 16.20
C TYR A 232 6.19 -12.90 16.07
N GLY A 233 6.02 -12.43 14.84
CA GLY A 233 5.52 -11.09 14.56
C GLY A 233 6.17 -10.46 13.34
N MET A 234 5.65 -9.30 12.96
CA MET A 234 6.20 -8.47 11.89
C MET A 234 7.04 -7.36 12.51
N THR A 235 8.35 -7.33 12.26
CA THR A 235 9.26 -6.30 12.81
C THR A 235 9.32 -5.05 11.94
N GLY A 236 8.79 -5.14 10.72
CA GLY A 236 8.80 -4.05 9.75
C GLY A 236 8.01 -4.36 8.50
N SER A 237 8.00 -3.43 7.57
CA SER A 237 7.39 -3.65 6.25
C SER A 237 8.06 -2.76 5.22
N GLY A 238 7.78 -3.01 3.95
CA GLY A 238 8.25 -2.13 2.90
C GLY A 238 7.35 -2.07 1.68
N MET A 239 7.72 -1.14 0.81
CA MET A 239 7.17 -0.93 -0.52
C MET A 239 8.28 -1.15 -1.54
N ILE A 240 8.09 -2.10 -2.46
CA ILE A 240 8.85 -2.19 -3.70
C ILE A 240 8.08 -1.44 -4.78
N VAL A 241 8.73 -0.51 -5.46
CA VAL A 241 8.12 0.31 -6.50
C VAL A 241 8.88 0.16 -7.80
N ILE A 242 8.24 -0.42 -8.80
CA ILE A 242 8.74 -0.53 -10.17
C ILE A 242 8.28 0.70 -10.94
N ASN A 243 9.18 1.32 -11.70
CA ASN A 243 8.97 2.62 -12.34
C ASN A 243 8.44 3.67 -11.35
N PRO A 244 9.16 3.92 -10.23
CA PRO A 244 8.75 4.94 -9.28
C PRO A 244 8.71 6.31 -9.97
N PRO A 245 7.78 7.20 -9.59
CA PRO A 245 7.89 8.58 -10.00
C PRO A 245 9.22 9.18 -9.53
N TRP A 246 9.84 10.01 -10.35
CA TRP A 246 11.21 10.53 -10.12
C TRP A 246 11.42 11.24 -8.77
N THR A 247 10.36 11.81 -8.17
CA THR A 247 10.45 12.46 -6.85
C THR A 247 10.40 11.48 -5.68
N LEU A 248 9.94 10.25 -5.88
CA LEU A 248 9.59 9.35 -4.78
C LEU A 248 10.80 8.98 -3.93
N GLU A 249 11.95 8.69 -4.56
CA GLU A 249 13.18 8.37 -3.83
C GLU A 249 13.56 9.51 -2.89
N GLN A 250 13.68 10.74 -3.41
CA GLN A 250 14.06 11.90 -2.62
C GLN A 250 13.05 12.16 -1.50
N GLN A 251 11.74 12.12 -1.81
CA GLN A 251 10.68 12.32 -0.82
C GLN A 251 10.76 11.32 0.33
N MET A 252 11.08 10.05 0.05
CA MET A 252 11.23 9.03 1.09
C MET A 252 12.54 9.14 1.86
N ARG A 253 13.65 9.51 1.21
CA ARG A 253 14.93 9.79 1.89
C ARG A 253 14.82 10.96 2.87
N GLU A 254 14.04 11.99 2.54
CA GLU A 254 13.80 13.13 3.43
C GLU A 254 12.80 12.80 4.54
N LEU A 255 11.78 11.98 4.25
CA LEU A 255 10.71 11.67 5.20
C LEU A 255 11.08 10.61 6.24
N LEU A 256 11.74 9.52 5.85
CA LEU A 256 11.96 8.38 6.74
C LEU A 256 12.80 8.69 7.98
N PRO A 257 13.82 9.58 7.95
CA PRO A 257 14.52 10.01 9.16
C PRO A 257 13.60 10.67 10.20
N TRP A 258 12.50 11.29 9.76
CA TRP A 258 11.48 11.83 10.65
C TRP A 258 10.44 10.78 11.04
N LEU A 259 9.97 9.96 10.09
CA LEU A 259 8.87 9.02 10.31
C LEU A 259 9.26 7.82 11.17
N THR A 260 10.44 7.25 10.94
CA THR A 260 10.93 6.06 11.65
C THR A 260 10.95 6.24 13.17
N PRO A 261 11.59 7.29 13.75
CA PRO A 261 11.59 7.48 15.20
C PRO A 261 10.21 7.77 15.79
N LYS A 262 9.23 8.26 15.00
CA LYS A 262 7.86 8.46 15.48
C LYS A 262 7.09 7.15 15.64
N LEU A 263 7.40 6.16 14.80
CA LEU A 263 6.73 4.86 14.76
C LEU A 263 7.56 3.74 15.39
N ALA A 264 8.79 4.04 15.81
CA ALA A 264 9.68 3.10 16.48
C ALA A 264 9.02 2.47 17.71
N GLN A 265 9.13 1.15 17.83
CA GLN A 265 8.72 0.40 19.02
C GLN A 265 9.94 0.04 19.88
N THR A 266 11.14 0.04 19.28
CA THR A 266 12.42 -0.10 19.99
C THR A 266 13.45 0.90 19.45
N GLU A 267 14.56 1.07 20.17
CA GLU A 267 15.70 1.91 19.73
C GLU A 267 16.41 1.37 18.49
N LEU A 268 16.14 0.11 18.12
CA LEU A 268 16.72 -0.57 16.96
C LEU A 268 15.91 -0.36 15.66
N ALA A 269 14.85 0.45 15.72
CA ALA A 269 14.08 0.82 14.55
C ALA A 269 14.98 1.41 13.45
N SER A 270 14.72 1.02 12.21
CA SER A 270 15.57 1.33 11.07
C SER A 270 14.76 1.58 9.81
N HIS A 271 15.38 2.19 8.82
CA HIS A 271 14.76 2.37 7.50
C HIS A 271 15.82 2.29 6.41
N ARG A 272 15.39 1.95 5.19
CA ARG A 272 16.24 1.96 4.00
C ARG A 272 15.49 2.41 2.76
N VAL A 273 16.16 3.19 1.92
CA VAL A 273 15.73 3.53 0.56
C VAL A 273 16.87 3.14 -0.38
N HIS A 274 16.65 2.12 -1.21
CA HIS A 274 17.69 1.63 -2.11
C HIS A 274 17.11 1.02 -3.37
N TRP A 275 17.93 0.97 -4.42
CA TRP A 275 17.57 0.37 -5.70
C TRP A 275 17.89 -1.13 -5.70
N ILE A 276 16.88 -1.98 -5.86
CA ILE A 276 17.07 -3.42 -6.11
C ILE A 276 17.67 -3.59 -7.51
N VAL A 277 17.13 -2.86 -8.48
CA VAL A 277 17.66 -2.77 -9.85
C VAL A 277 17.58 -1.31 -10.29
N PRO A 278 18.70 -0.64 -10.64
CA PRO A 278 18.67 0.72 -11.16
C PRO A 278 18.02 0.78 -12.56
N GLU A 279 17.87 1.98 -13.13
CA GLU A 279 17.43 2.20 -14.51
C GLU A 279 18.28 1.40 -15.52
#